data_AF-A0A858BUA1-F1
#
_entry.id   AF-A0A858BUA1-F1
#
_cell.length_a   1.000
_cell.length_b   1.000
_cell.length_c   1.000
_cell.angle_alpha   90.00
_cell.angle_beta   90.00
_cell.angle_gamma   90.00
#
_symmetry.space_group_name_H-M   'P 1'
#
loop_
_entity.id
_entity.type
_entity.pdbx_description
1 polymer ?
#
loop_
_entity_poly.entity_id
_entity_poly.type
_entity_poly.pdbx_seq_one_letter_code
_entity_poly.pdbx_strand_id
1 'polypeptide(L)'
;MAEVAITVTSGTPFNTDSSDSVLFIEVTNTEAIPCKPGTNAYYYISLSDGTADETYTFSVAQTGTIDPNQAEAFVVENTTLGTVTTSSGVIYYTAA
;
A
#
# COMPACT_ATOMS: atom_id res chain seq x y z
N MET A 1 -4.28 17.76 4.13
CA MET A 1 -3.88 16.64 3.26
C MET A 1 -5.14 16.05 2.67
N ALA A 2 -5.11 15.64 1.40
CA ALA A 2 -6.24 14.97 0.75
C ALA A 2 -6.04 13.45 0.78
N GLU A 3 -7.12 12.69 0.62
CA GLU A 3 -7.14 11.22 0.71
C GLU A 3 -7.87 10.56 -0.46
N VAL A 4 -7.34 9.44 -0.96
CA VAL A 4 -7.96 8.60 -2.00
C VAL A 4 -7.83 7.13 -1.59
N ALA A 5 -8.93 6.38 -1.66
CA ALA A 5 -8.93 4.95 -1.40
C ALA A 5 -8.16 4.20 -2.50
N ILE A 6 -7.37 3.21 -2.11
CA ILE A 6 -6.63 2.32 -3.03
C ILE A 6 -7.15 0.90 -2.94
N THR A 7 -7.12 0.20 -4.07
CA THR A 7 -7.33 -1.25 -4.10
C THR A 7 -5.99 -1.93 -3.86
N VAL A 8 -5.96 -2.87 -2.91
CA VAL A 8 -4.79 -3.75 -2.72
C VAL A 8 -5.04 -5.01 -3.55
N THR A 9 -4.29 -5.17 -4.64
CA THR A 9 -4.56 -6.20 -5.66
C THR A 9 -3.95 -7.54 -5.27
N SER A 10 -2.92 -7.54 -4.43
CA SER A 10 -2.23 -8.75 -3.96
C SER A 10 -1.55 -8.49 -2.62
N GLY A 11 -1.90 -9.28 -1.61
CA GLY A 11 -1.00 -9.66 -0.52
C GLY A 11 -0.58 -11.10 -0.76
N THR A 12 0.68 -11.37 -1.08
CA THR A 12 1.11 -12.77 -1.26
C THR A 12 1.02 -13.52 0.08
N PRO A 13 0.47 -14.74 0.11
CA PRO A 13 0.30 -15.48 1.36
C PRO A 13 1.67 -15.84 1.96
N PHE A 14 1.72 -15.80 3.29
CA PHE A 14 2.81 -16.33 4.12
C PHE A 14 3.27 -17.70 3.60
N ASN A 15 4.55 -17.83 3.26
CA ASN A 15 5.17 -19.12 2.98
C ASN A 15 6.00 -19.54 4.20
N THR A 16 5.44 -20.41 5.05
CA THR A 16 6.10 -21.01 6.22
C THR A 16 7.40 -21.74 5.90
N ASP A 17 7.63 -22.11 4.63
CA ASP A 17 8.79 -22.88 4.19
C ASP A 17 9.96 -21.98 3.73
N SER A 18 9.78 -20.65 3.74
CA SER A 18 10.84 -19.67 3.46
C SER A 18 11.20 -18.90 4.73
N SER A 19 12.49 -18.94 5.11
CA SER A 19 13.01 -18.27 6.31
C SER A 19 12.84 -16.75 6.30
N ASP A 20 12.52 -16.17 5.15
CA ASP A 20 12.51 -14.71 4.96
C ASP A 20 11.12 -14.08 5.07
N SER A 21 10.04 -14.88 5.23
CA SER A 21 8.63 -14.44 5.43
C SER A 21 8.34 -13.01 4.96
N VAL A 22 8.33 -12.74 3.65
CA VAL A 22 8.10 -11.37 3.12
C VAL A 22 6.67 -11.22 2.60
N LEU A 23 6.07 -10.06 2.82
CA LEU A 23 4.78 -9.65 2.29
C LEU A 23 4.99 -8.68 1.13
N PHE A 24 4.49 -9.06 -0.05
CA PHE A 24 4.40 -8.16 -1.19
C PHE A 24 3.03 -7.49 -1.20
N ILE A 25 3.02 -6.16 -1.17
CA ILE A 25 1.81 -5.34 -1.15
C ILE A 25 1.78 -4.50 -2.43
N GLU A 26 0.85 -4.81 -3.33
CA GLU A 26 0.59 -4.00 -4.52
C GLU A 26 -0.65 -3.13 -4.29
N VAL A 27 -0.51 -1.84 -4.55
CA VAL A 27 -1.59 -0.87 -4.43
C VAL A 27 -1.83 -0.18 -5.76
N THR A 28 -3.09 0.05 -6.10
CA THR A 28 -3.47 0.74 -7.33
C THR A 28 -4.51 1.81 -7.02
N ASN A 29 -4.26 3.04 -7.48
CA ASN A 29 -5.25 4.11 -7.46
C ASN A 29 -6.14 4.03 -8.71
N THR A 30 -7.44 4.30 -8.57
CA THR A 30 -8.40 4.24 -9.69
C THR A 30 -8.53 5.56 -10.44
N GLU A 31 -8.12 6.66 -9.81
CA GLU A 31 -8.25 8.03 -10.33
C GLU A 31 -6.91 8.75 -10.31
N ALA A 32 -6.76 9.75 -11.17
CA ALA A 32 -5.57 10.60 -11.19
C ALA A 32 -5.47 11.41 -9.88
N ILE A 33 -4.28 11.46 -9.28
CA ILE A 33 -4.05 12.16 -8.01
C ILE A 33 -3.13 13.37 -8.27
N PRO A 34 -3.64 14.61 -8.28
CA PRO A 34 -2.85 15.80 -8.61
C PRO A 34 -1.94 16.19 -7.43
N CYS A 35 -0.79 15.53 -7.29
CA CYS A 35 0.17 15.81 -6.23
C CYS A 35 1.05 17.02 -6.58
N LYS A 36 1.36 17.83 -5.56
CA LYS A 36 2.31 18.93 -5.65
C LYS A 36 3.73 18.39 -5.88
N PRO A 37 4.44 18.80 -6.95
CA PRO A 37 5.82 18.38 -7.20
C PRO A 37 6.75 18.70 -6.02
N GLY A 38 7.68 17.80 -5.71
CA GLY A 38 8.64 17.98 -4.62
C GLY A 38 8.08 17.70 -3.22
N THR A 39 6.92 17.06 -3.14
CA THR A 39 6.34 16.54 -1.88
C THR A 39 6.28 15.00 -1.91
N ASN A 40 5.89 14.38 -0.80
CA ASN A 40 5.69 12.94 -0.72
C ASN A 40 4.20 12.59 -0.71
N ALA A 41 3.84 11.49 -1.36
CA ALA A 41 2.60 10.77 -1.12
C ALA A 41 2.87 9.65 -0.10
N TYR A 42 1.94 9.46 0.83
CA TYR A 42 2.03 8.46 1.89
C TYR A 42 0.94 7.40 1.69
N TYR A 43 1.36 6.15 1.50
CA TYR A 43 0.49 5.01 1.29
C TYR A 43 0.27 4.33 2.63
N TYR A 44 -0.91 4.51 3.20
CA TYR A 44 -1.34 3.86 4.42
C TYR A 44 -2.16 2.63 4.08
N ILE A 45 -1.71 1.45 4.49
CA ILE A 45 -2.33 0.17 4.14
C ILE A 45 -2.61 -0.60 5.42
N SER A 46 -3.80 -1.19 5.52
CA SER A 46 -4.18 -2.10 6.60
C SER A 46 -4.51 -3.46 6.01
N LEU A 47 -3.89 -4.51 6.53
CA LEU A 47 -4.08 -5.89 6.11
C LEU A 47 -4.51 -6.72 7.32
N SER A 48 -5.41 -7.66 7.09
CA SER A 48 -5.89 -8.59 8.12
C SER A 48 -6.04 -9.98 7.55
N ASP A 49 -5.68 -10.99 8.35
CA ASP A 49 -5.98 -12.39 8.06
C ASP A 49 -7.27 -12.88 8.76
N GLY A 50 -7.95 -12.00 9.49
CA GLY A 50 -9.14 -12.30 10.31
C GLY A 50 -8.83 -12.70 11.76
N THR A 51 -7.54 -12.80 12.11
CA THR A 51 -7.05 -13.07 13.47
C THR A 51 -6.09 -11.98 13.95
N ALA A 52 -5.20 -11.51 13.08
CA ALA A 52 -4.25 -10.43 13.30
C ALA A 52 -4.47 -9.32 12.27
N ASP A 53 -4.17 -8.09 12.69
CA ASP A 53 -4.20 -6.89 11.87
C ASP A 53 -2.82 -6.24 11.87
N GLU A 54 -2.30 -5.89 10.70
CA GLU A 54 -1.08 -5.10 10.57
C GLU A 54 -1.33 -3.87 9.70
N THR A 55 -0.60 -2.81 10.01
CA THR A 55 -0.68 -1.52 9.31
C THR A 55 0.70 -1.08 8.84
N TYR A 56 0.74 -0.57 7.62
CA TYR A 56 1.96 -0.20 6.92
C TYR A 56 1.84 1.22 6.40
N THR A 57 2.93 1.97 6.47
CA THR A 57 3.02 3.32 5.89
C THR A 57 4.28 3.44 5.07
N PHE A 58 4.11 3.74 3.78
CA PHE A 58 5.22 3.98 2.85
C PHE A 58 5.17 5.41 2.34
N SER A 59 6.34 6.00 2.06
CA SER A 59 6.44 7.33 1.46
C SER A 59 7.08 7.25 0.09
N VAL A 60 6.42 7.81 -0.93
CA VAL A 60 6.93 7.90 -2.30
C VAL A 60 7.06 9.38 -2.68
N ALA A 61 8.25 9.79 -3.13
CA ALA A 61 8.50 11.14 -3.60
C ALA A 61 7.76 11.39 -4.92
N GLN A 62 7.03 12.50 -5.00
CA GLN A 62 6.17 12.83 -6.14
C GLN A 62 6.75 13.98 -6.96
N THR A 63 6.75 13.79 -8.28
CA THR A 63 7.17 14.80 -9.27
C THR A 63 5.99 15.55 -9.90
N GLY A 64 4.76 15.14 -9.59
CA GLY A 64 3.53 15.70 -10.15
C GLY A 64 2.35 14.76 -9.95
N THR A 65 1.39 14.79 -10.87
CA THR A 65 0.21 13.92 -10.84
C THR A 65 0.59 12.44 -10.86
N ILE A 66 -0.04 11.63 -10.00
CA ILE A 66 -0.02 10.17 -10.08
C ILE A 66 -1.12 9.77 -11.06
N ASP A 67 -0.77 9.03 -12.10
CA ASP A 67 -1.72 8.64 -13.14
C ASP A 67 -2.74 7.61 -12.62
N PRO A 68 -3.96 7.58 -13.18
CA PRO A 68 -4.93 6.55 -12.83
C PRO A 68 -4.40 5.16 -13.20
N ASN A 69 -4.69 4.16 -12.37
CA ASN A 69 -4.22 2.78 -12.49
C ASN A 69 -2.69 2.62 -12.38
N GLN A 70 -1.99 3.60 -11.82
CA GLN A 70 -0.59 3.43 -11.46
C GLN A 70 -0.50 2.44 -10.29
N ALA A 71 0.33 1.40 -10.46
CA ALA A 71 0.60 0.42 -9.41
C ALA A 71 1.88 0.81 -8.67
N GLU A 72 1.83 0.77 -7.34
CA GLU A 72 3.00 0.84 -6.48
C GLU A 72 3.14 -0.48 -5.72
N ALA A 73 4.38 -0.96 -5.61
CA ALA A 73 4.70 -2.23 -4.99
C ALA A 73 5.62 -2.01 -3.79
N PHE A 74 5.23 -2.58 -2.65
CA PHE A 74 6.00 -2.52 -1.41
C PHE A 74 6.32 -3.93 -0.92
N VAL A 75 7.51 -4.08 -0.32
CA VAL A 75 7.95 -5.34 0.28
C VAL A 75 8.29 -5.07 1.73
N VAL A 76 7.72 -5.87 2.63
CA VAL A 76 7.94 -5.80 4.07
C VAL A 76 8.13 -7.18 4.65
N GLU A 77 8.79 -7.27 5.80
CA GLU A 77 8.82 -8.50 6.58
C GLU A 77 7.40 -8.79 7.12
N ASN A 78 6.93 -10.00 6.90
CA ASN A 78 5.71 -10.54 7.49
C ASN A 78 6.08 -11.27 8.78
N THR A 79 5.67 -10.70 9.91
CA THR A 79 6.00 -11.28 11.22
C THR A 79 4.83 -12.01 11.86
N THR A 80 3.58 -11.68 11.49
CA THR A 80 2.39 -12.23 12.18
C THR A 80 1.19 -12.58 11.29
N LEU A 81 1.07 -12.04 10.08
CA LEU A 81 -0.10 -12.27 9.24
C LEU A 81 -0.04 -13.62 8.51
N GLY A 82 -1.12 -14.39 8.59
CA GLY A 82 -1.39 -15.53 7.72
C GLY A 82 -1.87 -15.11 6.33
N THR A 83 -2.85 -15.86 5.78
CA THR A 83 -3.47 -15.49 4.50
C THR A 83 -4.34 -14.26 4.67
N VAL A 84 -3.96 -13.15 4.01
CA VAL A 84 -4.75 -11.90 4.03
C VAL A 84 -6.15 -12.15 3.48
N THR A 85 -7.16 -11.87 4.30
CA THR A 85 -8.59 -11.99 3.94
C THR A 85 -9.24 -10.64 3.70
N THR A 86 -8.73 -9.58 4.33
CA THR A 86 -9.20 -8.22 4.11
C THR A 86 -8.03 -7.25 3.99
N SER A 87 -8.20 -6.26 3.13
CA SER A 87 -7.19 -5.24 2.85
C SER A 87 -7.88 -3.92 2.57
N SER A 88 -7.30 -2.85 3.08
CA SER A 88 -7.71 -1.48 2.76
C SER A 88 -6.48 -0.59 2.62
N GLY A 89 -6.62 0.53 1.91
CA GLY A 89 -5.57 1.52 1.94
C GLY A 89 -6.04 2.89 1.48
N VAL A 90 -5.23 3.88 1.83
CA VAL A 90 -5.45 5.30 1.56
C VAL A 90 -4.12 5.95 1.16
N ILE A 91 -4.15 6.79 0.12
CA ILE A 91 -3.02 7.67 -0.21
C ILE A 91 -3.26 9.04 0.39
N TYR A 92 -2.37 9.48 1.26
CA TYR A 92 -2.32 10.85 1.76
C TYR A 92 -1.31 11.67 0.97
N TYR A 93 -1.73 12.78 0.38
CA TYR A 93 -0.85 13.62 -0.44
C TYR A 93 -1.06 15.10 -0.20
N THR A 94 -0.10 15.89 -0.68
CA THR A 94 -0.23 17.35 -0.78
C THR A 94 -0.75 17.68 -2.17
N ALA A 95 -1.95 18.24 -2.28
CA ALA A 95 -2.53 18.62 -3.57
C ALA A 95 -1.75 19.76 -4.23
N ALA A 96 -1.69 19.73 -5.57
CA ALA A 96 -1.12 20.78 -6.42
C ALA A 96 -1.95 22.07 -6.43
#